data_AF-A0A1H1TAM4-F1
#
_entry.id   AF-A0A1H1TAM4-F1
#
_cell.length_a   1.000
_cell.length_b   1.000
_cell.length_c   1.000
_cell.angle_alpha   90.00
_cell.angle_beta   90.00
_cell.angle_gamma   90.00
#
_symmetry.space_group_name_H-M   'P 1'
#
loop_
_entity.id
_entity.type
_entity.pdbx_description
1 polymer ?
#
loop_
_entity_poly.entity_id
_entity_poly.type
_entity_poly.pdbx_seq_one_letter_code
_entity_poly.pdbx_strand_id
1 'polypeptide(L)'
;MIALPDLLDLPRQNASQVKNKWADVVRLVHQTGSVAVTNHSTVEMVLLDAETYQQLTAQVQAYKAREQSALDELTQRFETRLQSLQQPQAAQGVRSLLAAKGKLARRPKAGSTF
;
A
#
# COMPACT_ATOMS: atom_id res chain seq x y z
N MET A 1 -14.52 -2.59 4.06
CA MET A 1 -13.29 -3.37 3.82
C MET A 1 -13.76 -4.73 3.35
N ILE A 2 -13.60 -5.05 2.06
CA ILE A 2 -13.98 -6.39 1.59
C ILE A 2 -12.86 -7.31 2.08
N ALA A 3 -13.14 -8.10 3.10
CA ALA A 3 -12.28 -9.22 3.45
C ALA A 3 -12.46 -10.25 2.33
N LEU A 4 -11.45 -10.40 1.48
CA LEU A 4 -11.41 -11.54 0.59
C LEU A 4 -11.36 -12.79 1.48
N PRO A 5 -12.25 -13.77 1.27
CA PRO A 5 -12.18 -15.03 1.99
C PRO A 5 -10.81 -15.67 1.77
N ASP A 6 -10.29 -16.35 2.80
CA ASP A 6 -9.05 -17.10 2.67
C ASP A 6 -9.20 -18.11 1.53
N LEU A 7 -8.12 -18.35 0.80
CA LEU A 7 -8.06 -19.37 -0.24
C LEU A 7 -8.55 -20.74 0.27
N LEU A 8 -8.34 -21.01 1.56
CA LEU A 8 -8.79 -22.23 2.22
C LEU A 8 -10.30 -22.32 2.40
N ASP A 9 -10.97 -21.17 2.53
CA ASP A 9 -12.42 -21.03 2.78
C ASP A 9 -13.24 -20.98 1.48
N LEU A 10 -12.56 -20.86 0.33
CA LEU A 10 -13.21 -20.84 -0.97
C LEU A 10 -13.83 -22.21 -1.31
N PRO A 11 -15.05 -22.23 -1.88
CA PRO A 11 -15.59 -23.42 -2.52
C PRO A 11 -14.58 -23.98 -3.53
N ARG A 12 -14.33 -25.29 -3.47
CA ARG A 12 -13.34 -25.95 -4.33
C ARG A 12 -14.01 -26.72 -5.46
N GLN A 13 -13.49 -26.57 -6.67
CA GLN A 13 -13.88 -27.34 -7.84
C GLN A 13 -12.64 -27.93 -8.49
N ASN A 14 -12.64 -29.23 -8.77
CA ASN A 14 -11.49 -29.82 -9.45
C ASN A 14 -11.48 -29.46 -10.94
N ALA A 15 -10.30 -29.51 -11.58
CA ALA A 15 -10.13 -29.17 -12.99
C ALA A 15 -11.06 -29.96 -13.93
N SER A 16 -11.36 -31.22 -13.60
CA SER A 16 -12.31 -32.05 -14.37
C SER A 16 -13.75 -31.53 -14.29
N GLN A 17 -14.19 -31.05 -13.12
CA GLN A 17 -15.50 -30.42 -12.93
C GLN A 17 -15.58 -29.10 -13.66
N VAL A 18 -14.51 -28.29 -13.62
CA VAL A 18 -14.44 -27.04 -14.38
C VAL A 18 -14.57 -27.31 -15.89
N LYS A 19 -13.88 -28.34 -16.40
CA LYS A 19 -13.96 -28.73 -17.82
C LYS A 19 -15.33 -29.28 -18.21
N ASN A 20 -15.91 -30.16 -17.40
CA ASN A 20 -17.12 -30.90 -17.77
C ASN A 20 -18.43 -30.21 -17.37
N LYS A 21 -18.38 -29.28 -16.40
CA LYS A 21 -19.54 -28.60 -15.81
C LYS A 21 -19.35 -27.08 -15.75
N TRP A 22 -18.76 -26.52 -16.80
CA TRP A 22 -18.43 -25.08 -16.87
C TRP A 22 -19.60 -24.17 -16.50
N ALA A 23 -20.81 -24.44 -17.03
CA ALA A 23 -21.99 -23.63 -16.74
C ALA A 23 -22.38 -23.62 -15.24
N ASP A 24 -22.24 -24.75 -14.56
CA ASP A 24 -22.52 -24.85 -13.13
C ASP A 24 -21.45 -24.12 -12.31
N VAL A 25 -20.18 -24.20 -12.74
CA VAL A 25 -19.09 -23.46 -12.11
C VAL A 25 -19.29 -21.95 -12.25
N VAL A 26 -19.67 -21.47 -13.43
CA VAL A 26 -19.98 -20.04 -13.63
C VAL A 26 -21.13 -19.58 -12.73
N ARG A 27 -22.21 -20.37 -12.62
CA ARG A 27 -23.31 -20.08 -11.70
C ARG A 27 -22.84 -20.03 -10.24
N LEU A 28 -21.98 -20.96 -9.85
CA LEU A 28 -21.40 -20.99 -8.51
C LEU A 28 -20.57 -19.73 -8.25
N VAL A 29 -19.70 -19.35 -9.18
CA VAL A 29 -18.89 -18.13 -9.09
C VAL A 29 -19.77 -16.89 -8.95
N HIS A 30 -20.88 -16.79 -9.69
CA HIS A 30 -21.83 -15.67 -9.54
C HIS A 30 -22.56 -15.67 -8.19
N GLN A 31 -22.75 -16.82 -7.55
CA GLN A 31 -23.40 -16.91 -6.24
C GLN A 31 -22.44 -16.63 -5.08
N THR A 32 -21.19 -17.07 -5.20
CA THR A 32 -20.18 -17.01 -4.13
C THR A 32 -19.16 -15.90 -4.33
N GLY A 33 -19.18 -15.21 -5.47
CA GLY A 33 -18.20 -14.21 -5.90
C GLY A 33 -16.85 -14.81 -6.35
N SER A 34 -16.51 -16.00 -5.85
CA SER A 34 -15.21 -16.63 -6.06
C SER A 34 -15.22 -18.15 -5.82
N VAL A 35 -14.40 -18.89 -6.58
CA VAL A 35 -14.25 -20.35 -6.48
C VAL A 35 -12.79 -20.73 -6.69
N ALA A 36 -12.24 -21.57 -5.80
CA ALA A 36 -10.91 -22.14 -5.97
C ALA A 36 -10.96 -23.35 -6.90
N VAL A 37 -10.10 -23.36 -7.91
CA VAL A 37 -9.94 -24.50 -8.82
C VAL A 37 -8.72 -25.30 -8.40
N THR A 38 -8.93 -26.60 -8.19
CA THR A 38 -7.88 -27.52 -7.76
C THR A 38 -7.46 -28.48 -8.87
N ASN A 39 -6.17 -28.79 -8.90
CA ASN A 39 -5.64 -29.96 -9.57
C ASN A 39 -5.28 -30.99 -8.51
N HIS A 40 -5.88 -32.17 -8.60
CA HIS A 40 -5.90 -33.14 -7.50
C HIS A 40 -6.34 -32.46 -6.18
N SER A 41 -5.40 -32.18 -5.27
CA SER A 41 -5.63 -31.54 -3.97
C SER A 41 -5.07 -30.13 -3.84
N THR A 42 -4.35 -29.62 -4.86
CA THR A 42 -3.67 -28.32 -4.81
C THR A 42 -4.52 -27.26 -5.50
N VAL A 43 -4.72 -26.12 -4.87
CA VAL A 43 -5.35 -24.96 -5.51
C VAL A 43 -4.37 -24.35 -6.51
N GLU A 44 -4.71 -24.35 -7.80
CA GLU A 44 -3.86 -23.79 -8.86
C GLU A 44 -4.33 -22.40 -9.30
N MET A 45 -5.64 -22.13 -9.21
CA MET A 45 -6.21 -20.87 -9.65
C MET A 45 -7.51 -20.54 -8.90
N VAL A 46 -7.92 -19.28 -8.94
CA VAL A 46 -9.21 -18.80 -8.40
C VAL A 46 -9.99 -18.16 -9.53
N LEU A 47 -11.23 -18.59 -9.71
CA LEU A 47 -12.20 -17.95 -10.59
C LEU A 47 -12.93 -16.88 -9.79
N LEU A 48 -13.00 -15.67 -10.34
CA LEU A 48 -13.72 -14.53 -9.79
C LEU A 48 -14.76 -14.09 -10.81
N ASP A 49 -15.90 -13.57 -10.34
CA ASP A 49 -16.74 -12.79 -11.24
C ASP A 49 -16.09 -11.43 -11.58
N ALA A 50 -16.59 -10.80 -12.63
CA ALA A 50 -16.03 -9.55 -13.13
C ALA A 50 -16.19 -8.39 -12.12
N GLU A 51 -17.28 -8.37 -11.35
CA GLU A 51 -17.56 -7.31 -10.37
C GLU A 51 -16.55 -7.37 -9.22
N THR A 52 -16.37 -8.56 -8.65
CA THR A 52 -15.41 -8.85 -7.57
C THR A 52 -13.99 -8.55 -8.04
N TYR A 53 -13.63 -8.92 -9.27
CA TYR A 53 -12.33 -8.59 -9.84
C TYR A 53 -12.10 -7.07 -9.98
N GLN A 54 -13.11 -6.33 -10.46
CA GLN A 54 -13.03 -4.87 -10.58
C GLN A 54 -12.91 -4.19 -9.21
N GLN A 55 -13.69 -4.63 -8.22
CA GLN A 55 -13.63 -4.12 -6.86
C GLN A 55 -12.28 -4.39 -6.20
N LEU A 56 -11.69 -5.58 -6.41
CA LEU A 56 -10.36 -5.91 -5.94
C LEU A 56 -9.30 -5.00 -6.57
N THR A 57 -9.35 -4.85 -7.90
CA THR A 57 -8.41 -4.00 -8.63
C THR A 57 -8.50 -2.55 -8.16
N ALA A 58 -9.72 -2.00 -8.02
CA ALA A 58 -9.93 -0.64 -7.53
C ALA A 58 -9.37 -0.44 -6.12
N GLN A 59 -9.54 -1.41 -5.22
CA GLN A 59 -8.99 -1.34 -3.87
C GLN A 59 -7.46 -1.38 -3.86
N VAL A 60 -6.84 -2.28 -4.63
CA VAL A 60 -5.37 -2.34 -4.73
C VAL A 60 -4.81 -1.01 -5.25
N GLN A 61 -5.46 -0.40 -6.25
CA GLN A 61 -5.04 0.91 -6.73
C GLN A 61 -5.24 2.01 -5.68
N ALA A 62 -6.35 1.99 -4.94
CA ALA A 62 -6.58 2.93 -3.85
C ALA A 62 -5.54 2.78 -2.73
N TYR A 63 -5.12 1.56 -2.38
CA TYR A 63 -4.05 1.31 -1.42
C TYR A 63 -2.71 1.86 -1.90
N LYS A 64 -2.33 1.58 -3.15
CA LYS A 64 -1.11 2.13 -3.75
C LYS A 64 -1.12 3.65 -3.79
N ALA A 65 -2.25 4.26 -4.14
CA ALA A 65 -2.39 5.71 -4.16
C ALA A 65 -2.25 6.33 -2.76
N ARG A 66 -2.78 5.68 -1.73
CA ARG A 66 -2.61 6.12 -0.33
C ARG A 66 -1.17 6.01 0.14
N GLU A 67 -0.51 4.90 -0.19
CA GLU A 67 0.92 4.70 0.13
C GLU A 67 1.77 5.77 -0.55
N GLN A 68 1.54 6.01 -1.85
CA GLN A 68 2.24 7.06 -2.58
C GLN A 68 2.00 8.44 -1.97
N SER A 69 0.75 8.77 -1.61
CA SER A 69 0.42 10.06 -0.99
C SER A 69 1.14 10.25 0.35
N ALA A 70 1.26 9.19 1.16
CA ALA A 70 1.99 9.24 2.42
C ALA A 70 3.50 9.45 2.20
N LEU A 71 4.09 8.81 1.18
CA LEU A 71 5.49 9.02 0.80
C LEU A 71 5.74 10.43 0.25
N ASP A 72 4.80 10.97 -0.52
CA ASP A 72 4.89 12.33 -1.06
C ASP A 72 4.85 13.36 0.07
N GLU A 73 3.97 13.19 1.07
CA GLU A 73 3.90 14.05 2.25
C GLU A 73 5.22 14.02 3.06
N LEU A 74 5.81 12.83 3.24
CA LEU A 74 7.10 12.68 3.91
C LEU A 74 8.23 13.34 3.12
N THR A 75 8.24 13.15 1.80
CA THR A 75 9.20 13.77 0.88
C THR A 75 9.10 15.29 0.96
N GLN A 76 7.90 15.86 0.90
CA GLN A 76 7.69 17.31 0.99
C GLN A 76 8.19 17.88 2.32
N ARG A 77 7.92 17.19 3.44
CA ARG A 77 8.43 17.60 4.77
C ARG A 77 9.95 17.56 4.82
N PHE A 78 10.56 16.53 4.25
CA PHE A 78 12.00 16.40 4.18
C PHE A 78 12.62 17.51 3.32
N GLU A 79 12.11 17.73 2.11
CA GLU A 79 12.61 18.77 1.20
C GLU A 79 12.46 20.16 1.80
N THR A 80 11.33 20.47 2.43
CA THR A 80 11.13 21.74 3.15
C THR A 80 12.20 21.94 4.22
N ARG A 81 12.51 20.89 4.97
CA ARG A 81 13.55 20.93 6.00
C ARG A 81 14.94 21.07 5.39
N LEU A 82 15.23 20.35 4.32
CA LEU A 82 16.51 20.43 3.62
C LEU A 82 16.74 21.83 3.04
N GLN A 83 15.72 22.43 2.43
CA GLN A 83 15.79 23.78 1.88
C GLN A 83 16.09 24.82 2.97
N SER A 84 15.51 24.68 4.16
CA SER A 84 15.83 25.57 5.30
C SER A 84 17.31 25.54 5.69
N LEU A 85 17.95 24.35 5.59
CA LEU A 85 19.37 24.17 5.91
C LEU A 85 20.29 24.64 4.78
N GLN A 86 19.81 24.63 3.53
CA GLN A 86 20.56 25.11 2.37
C GLN A 86 20.52 26.63 2.22
N GLN A 87 19.72 27.35 3.01
CA GLN A 87 19.70 28.81 2.94
C GLN A 87 21.08 29.41 3.31
N PRO A 88 21.55 30.45 2.61
CA PRO A 88 22.84 31.10 2.90
C PRO A 88 22.96 31.58 4.35
N GLN A 89 21.83 31.98 4.94
CA GLN A 89 21.72 32.40 6.34
C GLN A 89 21.96 31.25 7.32
N ALA A 90 21.57 30.02 6.98
CA ALA A 90 21.84 28.84 7.81
C ALA A 90 23.34 28.54 7.85
N ALA A 91 24.04 28.61 6.71
CA ALA A 91 25.49 28.47 6.66
C ALA A 91 26.21 29.57 7.48
N GLN A 92 25.73 30.82 7.39
CA GLN A 92 26.25 31.92 8.19
C GLN A 92 25.99 31.73 9.69
N GLY A 93 24.80 31.22 10.06
CA GLY A 93 24.45 30.85 11.42
C GLY A 93 25.39 29.78 11.98
N VAL A 94 25.62 28.69 11.24
CA VAL A 94 26.55 27.62 11.64
C VAL A 94 27.98 28.16 11.82
N ARG A 95 28.46 29.00 10.90
CA ARG A 95 29.79 29.64 11.02
C ARG A 95 29.87 30.54 12.26
N SER A 96 28.83 31.33 12.54
CA SER A 96 28.79 32.18 13.72
C SER A 96 28.77 31.39 15.04
N LEU A 97 28.10 30.23 15.06
CA LEU A 97 28.07 29.32 16.21
C LEU A 97 29.44 28.67 16.45
N LEU A 98 30.12 28.25 15.38
CA LEU A 98 31.49 27.73 15.47
C LEU A 98 32.45 28.81 15.99
N ALA A 99 32.34 30.05 15.50
CA ALA A 99 33.11 31.18 16.00
C ALA A 99 32.83 31.50 17.48
N ALA A 100 31.58 31.33 17.94
CA ALA A 100 31.17 31.48 19.33
C ALA A 100 31.52 30.27 20.21
N LYS A 101 32.29 29.29 19.71
CA LYS A 101 32.64 28.02 20.39
C LYS A 101 31.41 27.29 20.93
N GLY A 102 30.30 27.31 20.18
CA GLY A 102 29.06 26.62 20.55
C GLY A 102 28.23 27.31 21.64
N LYS A 103 28.55 28.54 22.06
CA LYS A 103 27.70 29.31 22.97
C LYS A 103 26.48 29.86 22.23
N LEU A 104 25.33 29.28 22.54
CA LEU A 104 24.02 29.72 22.03
C LEU A 104 23.40 30.74 23.01
N ALA A 105 22.90 31.86 22.48
CA ALA A 105 22.19 32.87 23.27
C ALA A 105 20.78 32.42 23.71
N ARG A 106 20.20 31.44 23.00
CA ARG A 106 18.88 30.84 23.31
C ARG A 106 18.97 29.32 23.28
N ARG A 107 18.14 28.67 24.11
CA ARG A 107 18.04 27.22 24.16
C ARG A 107 17.60 26.69 22.77
N PRO A 108 18.33 25.75 22.17
CA PRO A 108 17.95 25.19 20.88
C PRO A 108 16.62 24.42 21.03
N LYS A 109 15.73 24.61 20.05
CA LYS A 109 14.52 23.82 19.89
C LYS A 109 14.83 22.68 18.91
N ALA A 110 14.34 21.48 19.20
CA ALA A 110 14.45 20.32 18.32
C ALA A 110 13.06 19.68 18.15
N GLY A 111 12.84 18.99 17.04
CA GLY A 111 11.57 18.34 16.74
C GLY A 111 10.59 19.25 15.99
N SER A 112 9.29 19.06 16.21
CA SER A 112 8.20 19.67 15.44
C SER A 112 8.01 21.19 15.65
N THR A 113 8.78 21.82 16.53
CA THR A 113 8.69 23.26 16.86
C THR A 113 9.87 24.09 16.35
N PHE A 114 10.50 23.67 15.25
CA PHE A 114 11.59 24.41 14.60
C PHE A 114 11.07 25.51 13.67
#